data_AF-A0AAN0S5T3-F1
#
_entry.id   AF-A0AAN0S5T3-F1
#
_cell.length_a   1.000
_cell.length_b   1.000
_cell.length_c   1.000
_cell.angle_alpha   90.00
_cell.angle_beta   90.00
_cell.angle_gamma   90.00
#
_symmetry.space_group_name_H-M   'P 1'
#
loop_
_entity.id
_entity.type
_entity.pdbx_description
1 polymer ?
#
loop_
_entity_poly.entity_id
_entity_poly.type
_entity_poly.pdbx_seq_one_letter_code
_entity_poly.pdbx_strand_id
1 'polypeptide(L)'
;MKNKPAKWSTLRTHIQKQGGRSDGLYNKPKRSKLTDSPQVSPTKLEMLIDYIEQYRNKNGSMPSYTHLNSEFNMRATKEYYWSLITK
;
A
#
# COMPACT_ATOMS: atom_id res chain seq x y z
N MET A 1 -11.17 -8.31 22.44
CA MET A 1 -10.55 -7.15 21.77
C MET A 1 -9.64 -7.67 20.67
N LYS A 2 -9.80 -7.24 19.41
CA LYS A 2 -8.95 -7.71 18.30
C LYS A 2 -7.59 -7.00 18.38
N ASN A 3 -6.56 -7.71 18.82
CA ASN A 3 -5.19 -7.20 18.88
C ASN A 3 -4.74 -6.82 17.47
N LYS A 4 -4.69 -5.52 17.16
CA LYS A 4 -4.00 -5.02 15.97
C LYS A 4 -2.52 -5.39 16.13
N PRO A 5 -1.89 -6.09 15.17
CA PRO A 5 -0.50 -6.50 15.32
C PRO A 5 0.36 -5.27 15.62
N ALA A 6 1.25 -5.33 16.60
CA ALA A 6 2.06 -4.20 17.10
C ALA A 6 2.83 -3.44 15.99
N LYS A 7 3.05 -4.06 14.83
CA LYS A 7 3.58 -3.42 13.61
C LYS A 7 2.64 -2.36 13.04
N TRP A 8 1.33 -2.60 12.99
CA TRP A 8 0.34 -1.66 12.44
C TRP A 8 0.15 -0.40 13.27
N SER A 9 0.22 -0.50 14.60
CA SER A 9 0.13 0.66 15.49
C SER A 9 1.36 1.55 15.36
N THR A 10 2.56 0.96 15.39
CA THR A 10 3.84 1.67 15.23
C THR A 10 3.91 2.40 13.88
N LEU A 11 3.40 1.76 12.82
CA LEU A 11 3.37 2.32 11.48
C LEU A 11 2.40 3.50 11.34
N ARG A 12 1.21 3.41 11.95
CA ARG A 12 0.27 4.56 11.98
C ARG A 12 0.92 5.77 12.63
N THR A 13 1.64 5.57 13.74
CA THR A 13 2.34 6.64 14.42
C THR A 13 3.42 7.27 13.53
N HIS A 14 4.16 6.47 12.76
CA HIS A 14 5.15 6.98 11.81
C HIS A 14 4.51 7.76 10.65
N ILE A 15 3.41 7.25 10.08
CA ILE A 15 2.66 7.91 9.00
C ILE A 15 2.01 9.21 9.48
N GLN A 16 1.44 9.22 10.69
CA GLN A 16 0.93 10.44 11.33
C GLN A 16 2.01 11.50 11.51
N LYS A 17 3.22 11.10 11.95
CA LYS A 17 4.37 12.02 12.06
C LYS A 17 4.79 12.63 10.73
N GLN A 18 4.50 11.98 9.60
CA GLN A 18 4.73 12.50 8.24
C GLN A 18 3.52 13.29 7.68
N GLY A 19 2.52 13.61 8.50
CA GLY A 19 1.33 14.36 8.07
C GLY A 19 0.26 13.49 7.39
N GLY A 20 0.33 12.16 7.55
CA GLY A 20 -0.74 11.23 7.15
C GLY A 20 -1.89 11.17 8.16
N ARG A 21 -3.07 10.72 7.74
CA ARG A 21 -4.26 10.66 8.60
C ARG A 21 -4.20 9.49 9.59
N SER A 22 -4.88 9.66 10.73
CA SER A 22 -4.93 8.72 11.88
C SER A 22 -5.67 7.40 11.60
N ASP A 23 -6.49 7.38 10.54
CA ASP A 23 -7.21 6.20 10.06
C ASP A 23 -6.29 5.19 9.36
N GLY A 24 -5.03 5.55 9.07
CA GLY A 24 -4.10 4.74 8.28
C GLY A 24 -4.28 4.90 6.78
N LEU A 25 -5.21 5.78 6.36
CA LEU A 25 -5.41 6.15 4.97
C LEU A 25 -4.54 7.35 4.66
N TYR A 26 -3.69 7.20 3.66
CA TYR A 26 -2.85 8.30 3.19
C TYR A 26 -3.71 9.42 2.56
N ASN A 27 -3.18 10.65 2.49
CA ASN A 27 -3.81 11.73 1.72
C ASN A 27 -4.14 11.26 0.30
N LYS A 28 -5.28 11.70 -0.28
CA LYS A 28 -5.63 11.33 -1.65
C LYS A 28 -4.43 11.56 -2.58
N PRO A 29 -4.08 10.62 -3.48
CA PRO A 29 -2.98 10.82 -4.41
C PRO A 29 -3.15 12.10 -5.18
N LYS A 30 -2.10 12.95 -5.13
CA LYS A 30 -1.98 14.13 -6.00
C LYS A 30 -2.32 13.66 -7.42
N ARG A 31 -3.15 14.41 -8.13
CA ARG A 31 -3.59 14.06 -9.49
C ARG A 31 -2.39 14.17 -10.44
N SER A 32 -1.57 13.12 -10.52
CA SER A 32 -0.51 12.93 -11.52
C SER A 32 -0.85 11.75 -12.44
N LYS A 33 -0.07 11.55 -13.51
CA LYS A 33 -0.24 10.37 -14.38
C LYS A 33 0.15 9.10 -13.61
N LEU A 34 -0.41 7.95 -14.00
CA LEU A 34 0.09 6.66 -13.53
C LEU A 34 1.50 6.43 -14.09
N THR A 35 2.36 5.76 -13.34
CA THR A 35 3.74 5.47 -13.73
C THR A 35 4.12 4.02 -13.40
N ASP A 36 4.95 3.41 -14.24
CA ASP A 36 5.55 2.09 -13.97
C ASP A 36 6.73 2.17 -12.99
N SER A 37 7.19 3.39 -12.65
CA SER A 37 8.31 3.64 -11.73
C SER A 37 7.89 4.62 -10.62
N PRO A 38 6.90 4.27 -9.80
CA PRO A 38 6.53 5.11 -8.67
C PRO A 38 7.69 5.20 -7.67
N GLN A 39 7.94 6.40 -7.14
CA GLN A 39 8.90 6.57 -6.05
C GLN A 39 8.29 6.01 -4.76
N VAL A 40 8.78 4.85 -4.31
CA VAL A 40 8.28 4.13 -3.13
C VAL A 40 9.47 3.85 -2.22
N SER A 41 9.33 4.16 -0.92
CA SER A 41 10.36 3.83 0.06
C SER A 41 10.44 2.32 0.28
N PRO A 42 11.62 1.75 0.63
CA PRO A 42 11.78 0.31 0.86
C PRO A 42 10.76 -0.26 1.85
N THR A 43 10.54 0.42 2.97
CA THR A 43 9.53 0.01 3.98
C THR A 43 8.11 -0.04 3.40
N LYS A 44 7.76 0.91 2.52
CA LYS A 44 6.45 0.95 1.88
C LYS A 44 6.28 -0.16 0.84
N LEU A 45 7.37 -0.54 0.17
CA LEU A 45 7.40 -1.65 -0.77
C LEU A 45 7.15 -2.98 -0.06
N GLU A 46 7.83 -3.25 1.06
CA GLU A 46 7.62 -4.46 1.87
C GLU A 46 6.15 -4.60 2.30
N MET A 47 5.56 -3.51 2.81
CA MET A 47 4.16 -3.52 3.22
C MET A 47 3.18 -3.73 2.07
N LEU A 48 3.50 -3.20 0.90
CA LEU A 48 2.69 -3.39 -0.30
C LEU A 48 2.67 -4.87 -0.71
N ILE A 49 3.83 -5.53 -0.68
CA ILE A 49 3.97 -6.95 -0.97
C ILE A 49 3.19 -7.78 0.06
N ASP A 50 3.45 -7.57 1.36
CA ASP A 50 2.74 -8.26 2.46
C ASP A 50 1.21 -8.13 2.34
N TYR A 51 0.73 -6.94 1.97
CA TYR A 51 -0.70 -6.69 1.80
C TYR A 51 -1.28 -7.45 0.61
N ILE A 52 -0.59 -7.42 -0.54
CA ILE A 52 -1.01 -8.14 -1.75
C ILE A 52 -1.10 -9.64 -1.46
N GLU A 53 -0.10 -10.20 -0.78
CA GLU A 53 -0.07 -11.61 -0.39
C GLU A 53 -1.23 -11.97 0.55
N GLN A 54 -1.45 -11.19 1.61
CA GLN A 54 -2.55 -11.41 2.54
C GLN A 54 -3.92 -11.30 1.85
N TYR A 55 -4.08 -10.31 0.96
CA TYR A 55 -5.32 -10.13 0.19
C TYR A 55 -5.57 -11.33 -0.72
N ARG A 56 -4.54 -11.82 -1.42
CA ARG A 56 -4.62 -12.99 -2.28
C ARG A 56 -4.98 -14.24 -1.49
N ASN A 57 -4.35 -14.46 -0.33
CA ASN A 57 -4.63 -15.61 0.53
C ASN A 57 -6.07 -15.59 1.06
N LYS A 58 -6.63 -14.40 1.33
CA LYS A 58 -7.99 -14.26 1.87
C LYS A 58 -9.08 -14.30 0.80
N ASN A 59 -8.84 -13.70 -0.37
CA ASN A 59 -9.86 -13.47 -1.39
C ASN A 59 -9.67 -14.33 -2.65
N GLY A 60 -8.60 -15.13 -2.73
CA GLY A 60 -8.28 -15.98 -3.89
C GLY A 60 -7.87 -15.19 -5.15
N SER A 61 -7.82 -13.86 -5.08
CA SER A 61 -7.58 -12.97 -6.23
C SER A 61 -6.69 -11.80 -5.82
N MET A 62 -6.00 -11.23 -6.81
CA MET A 62 -5.16 -10.04 -6.61
C MET A 62 -6.06 -8.80 -6.40
N PRO A 63 -5.72 -7.90 -5.47
CA PRO A 63 -6.39 -6.61 -5.39
C PRO A 63 -6.18 -5.80 -6.68
N SER A 64 -7.18 -5.02 -7.07
CA SER A 64 -7.06 -4.18 -8.27
C SER A 64 -5.99 -3.09 -8.08
N TYR A 65 -5.33 -2.69 -9.16
CA TYR A 65 -4.34 -1.60 -9.09
C TYR A 65 -4.97 -0.27 -8.63
N THR A 66 -6.27 -0.05 -8.89
CA THR A 66 -7.01 1.12 -8.38
C THR A 66 -7.17 1.06 -6.86
N HIS A 67 -7.47 -0.13 -6.32
CA HIS A 67 -7.53 -0.37 -4.88
C HIS A 67 -6.16 -0.14 -4.22
N LEU A 68 -5.10 -0.72 -4.79
CA LEU A 68 -3.73 -0.53 -4.29
C LEU A 68 -3.26 0.93 -4.35
N ASN A 69 -3.57 1.63 -5.44
CA ASN A 69 -3.27 3.06 -5.58
C ASN A 69 -3.99 3.90 -4.51
N SER A 70 -5.23 3.54 -4.17
CA SER A 70 -5.99 4.20 -3.11
C SER A 70 -5.42 3.87 -1.73
N GLU A 71 -5.22 2.58 -1.45
CA GLU A 71 -4.79 2.06 -0.14
C GLU A 71 -3.38 2.55 0.24
N PHE A 72 -2.48 2.62 -0.74
CA PHE A 72 -1.10 3.04 -0.53
C PHE A 72 -0.83 4.49 -0.94
N ASN A 73 -1.83 5.24 -1.41
CA ASN A 73 -1.63 6.58 -2.00
C ASN A 73 -0.45 6.59 -2.96
N MET A 74 -0.62 5.80 -4.01
CA MET A 74 0.33 5.64 -5.09
C MET A 74 -0.34 5.93 -6.41
N ARG A 75 0.49 6.17 -7.42
CA ARG A 75 0.06 6.31 -8.81
C ARG A 75 0.86 5.37 -9.67
N ALA A 76 0.68 4.08 -9.42
CA ALA A 76 1.32 3.04 -10.17
C ALA A 76 0.38 2.43 -11.21
N THR A 77 0.96 1.97 -12.31
CA THR A 77 0.25 1.20 -13.33
C THR A 77 -0.05 -0.22 -12.82
N LYS A 78 -0.89 -0.94 -13.57
CA LYS A 78 -1.10 -2.37 -13.34
C LYS A 78 0.21 -3.17 -13.49
N GLU A 79 1.03 -2.81 -14.49
CA GLU A 79 2.29 -3.51 -14.79
C GLU A 79 3.30 -3.43 -13.65
N TYR A 80 3.43 -2.26 -13.01
CA TYR A 80 4.23 -2.12 -11.80
C TYR A 80 3.83 -3.17 -10.75
N TYR A 81 2.54 -3.26 -10.40
CA TYR A 81 2.09 -4.21 -9.38
C TYR A 81 2.24 -5.67 -9.79
N TRP A 82 2.09 -5.99 -11.07
CA TRP A 82 2.33 -7.35 -11.59
C TRP A 82 3.81 -7.75 -11.49
N SER A 83 4.72 -6.80 -11.76
CA SER A 83 6.16 -7.04 -11.63
C SER A 83 6.61 -7.36 -10.19
N LEU A 84 5.84 -6.93 -9.18
CA LEU A 84 6.15 -7.20 -7.77
C LEU A 84 5.87 -8.65 -7.34
N ILE A 85 4.97 -9.34 -8.05
CA ILE A 85 4.54 -10.71 -7.71
C ILE A 85 5.25 -11.76 -8.57
N THR A 86 5.77 -11.35 -9.73
CA THR A 86 6.39 -12.27 -10.71
C THR A 86 7.91 -12.44 -10.49
N LYS A 87 8.46 -11.79 -9.45
CA LYS A 87 9.85 -11.97 -9.02
C LYS A 87 9.96 -13.11 -8.01
#